data_AF-A0A8J5JJQ7-F1
#
_entry.id   AF-A0A8J5JJQ7-F1
#
_cell.length_a   1.000
_cell.length_b   1.000
_cell.length_c   1.000
_cell.angle_alpha   90.00
_cell.angle_beta   90.00
_cell.angle_gamma   90.00
#
_symmetry.space_group_name_H-M   'P 1'
#
loop_
_entity.id
_entity.type
_entity.pdbx_description
1 polymer ?
#
loop_
_entity_poly.entity_id
_entity_poly.type
_entity_poly.pdbx_seq_one_letter_code
_entity_poly.pdbx_strand_id
1 'polypeptide(L)'
;YSVDLYANDVNIQQAQVEWCGVGFVRACTGRWLVLSLDAALLHGLHSLSRGYWPVVAALLDKQSLTTITNLPYATKPLSRGRSWVCLCLNEGQLESYLHVLTSHRVLLEANYGAQALLRDPHRAHLLLMLAAGLEHLKFSIPMAD
;
A
#
# COMPACT_ATOMS: atom_id res chain seq x y z
N TYR A 1 -1.18 -24.75 -18.24
CA TYR A 1 -2.20 -23.83 -18.79
C TYR A 1 -2.65 -22.93 -17.65
N SER A 2 -2.31 -21.65 -17.54
CA SER A 2 -1.82 -20.70 -18.54
C SER A 2 -1.16 -19.48 -17.86
N VAL A 3 -0.02 -19.08 -18.42
CA VAL A 3 0.59 -17.74 -18.58
C VAL A 3 1.08 -16.93 -17.37
N ASP A 4 2.37 -16.60 -17.49
CA ASP A 4 3.24 -15.68 -16.78
C ASP A 4 2.74 -14.23 -16.64
N LEU A 5 2.97 -13.61 -15.48
CA LEU A 5 2.98 -12.14 -15.30
C LEU A 5 4.08 -11.66 -14.31
N TYR A 6 5.19 -12.39 -14.20
CA TYR A 6 6.33 -12.00 -13.34
C TYR A 6 7.57 -11.54 -14.11
N ALA A 7 7.42 -11.09 -15.36
CA ALA A 7 8.53 -10.55 -16.13
C ALA A 7 8.20 -9.18 -16.70
N ASN A 8 9.14 -8.28 -16.44
CA ASN A 8 9.39 -6.99 -17.08
C ASN A 8 8.66 -5.80 -16.49
N ASP A 9 9.49 -4.86 -15.99
CA ASP A 9 9.23 -3.45 -15.76
C ASP A 9 7.80 -3.10 -15.40
N VAL A 10 7.58 -2.72 -14.13
CA VAL A 10 6.37 -2.01 -13.71
C VAL A 10 6.36 -0.65 -14.42
N ASN A 11 5.99 -0.67 -15.69
CA ASN A 11 5.65 0.47 -16.49
C ASN A 11 4.28 0.91 -16.00
N ILE A 12 4.30 1.86 -15.06
CA ILE A 12 3.12 2.42 -14.39
C ILE A 12 2.05 2.85 -15.41
N GLN A 13 2.44 3.19 -16.64
CA GLN A 13 1.56 3.56 -17.75
C GLN A 13 0.81 2.36 -18.37
N GLN A 14 1.44 1.19 -18.45
CA GLN A 14 0.84 0.01 -19.10
C GLN A 14 -0.19 -0.66 -18.19
N ALA A 15 0.05 -0.64 -16.87
CA ALA A 15 -0.95 -0.99 -15.86
C ALA A 15 -2.12 0.01 -15.79
N GLN A 16 -2.00 1.24 -16.31
CA GLN A 16 -3.14 2.18 -16.35
C GLN A 16 -4.11 1.89 -17.50
N VAL A 17 -3.66 1.28 -18.60
CA VAL A 17 -4.48 1.07 -19.82
C VAL A 17 -5.31 -0.22 -19.76
N GLU A 18 -4.80 -1.30 -19.17
CA GLU A 18 -5.58 -2.55 -19.01
C GLU A 18 -6.72 -2.44 -17.98
N TRP A 19 -6.70 -1.42 -17.13
CA TRP A 19 -7.58 -1.32 -15.96
C TRP A 19 -8.78 -0.38 -16.18
N CYS A 20 -8.75 0.41 -17.24
CA CYS A 20 -9.84 1.28 -17.66
C CYS A 20 -10.52 0.73 -18.93
N GLY A 21 -10.87 -0.57 -18.91
CA GLY A 21 -11.87 -1.12 -19.81
C GLY A 21 -13.25 -0.56 -19.42
N VAL A 22 -13.71 0.41 -20.21
CA VAL A 22 -15.07 0.95 -20.33
C VAL A 22 -16.12 0.36 -19.36
N GLY A 23 -16.45 1.12 -18.30
CA GLY A 23 -17.77 1.09 -17.66
C GLY A 23 -17.91 0.32 -16.33
N PHE A 24 -17.40 0.85 -15.21
CA PHE A 24 -17.96 0.54 -13.88
C PHE A 24 -17.48 1.54 -12.79
N VAL A 25 -18.07 2.73 -12.73
CA VAL A 25 -17.57 3.86 -11.91
C VAL A 25 -17.70 3.65 -10.38
N ARG A 26 -18.35 2.58 -9.88
CA ARG A 26 -18.58 2.39 -8.43
C ARG A 26 -17.75 1.29 -7.74
N ALA A 27 -17.37 0.19 -8.42
CA ALA A 27 -16.42 -0.79 -7.84
C ALA A 27 -14.95 -0.43 -8.07
N CYS A 28 -14.68 0.41 -9.07
CA CYS A 28 -13.30 0.79 -9.42
C CYS A 28 -12.68 1.77 -8.42
N THR A 29 -13.46 2.59 -7.69
CA THR A 29 -12.90 3.65 -6.84
C THR A 29 -12.09 3.11 -5.66
N GLY A 30 -12.64 2.12 -4.93
CA GLY A 30 -11.95 1.54 -3.77
C GLY A 30 -10.70 0.75 -4.16
N ARG A 31 -10.81 -0.08 -5.20
CA ARG A 31 -9.67 -0.86 -5.72
C ARG A 31 -8.58 0.03 -6.29
N TRP A 32 -8.96 1.08 -7.02
CA TRP A 32 -8.01 2.05 -7.56
C TRP A 32 -7.31 2.83 -6.44
N LEU A 33 -8.04 3.27 -5.41
CA LEU A 33 -7.45 3.93 -4.24
C LEU A 33 -6.39 3.05 -3.56
N VAL A 34 -6.71 1.77 -3.31
CA VAL A 34 -5.77 0.81 -2.71
C VAL A 34 -4.53 0.66 -3.60
N LEU A 35 -4.68 0.57 -4.92
CA LEU A 35 -3.55 0.43 -5.84
C LEU A 35 -2.70 1.69 -5.94
N SER A 36 -3.32 2.88 -5.91
CA SER A 36 -2.59 4.14 -5.88
C SER A 36 -1.77 4.28 -4.60
N LEU A 37 -2.33 3.87 -3.45
CA LEU A 37 -1.61 3.83 -2.18
C LEU A 37 -0.51 2.77 -2.18
N ASP A 38 -0.77 1.57 -2.71
CA ASP A 38 0.22 0.50 -2.87
C ASP A 38 1.43 0.98 -3.70
N ALA A 39 1.17 1.63 -4.83
CA ALA A 39 2.20 2.20 -5.69
C ALA A 39 2.98 3.33 -4.99
N ALA A 40 2.30 4.21 -4.26
CA ALA A 40 2.95 5.27 -3.47
C ALA A 40 3.89 4.69 -2.40
N LEU A 41 3.49 3.60 -1.73
CA LEU A 41 4.29 2.93 -0.71
C LEU A 41 5.43 2.08 -1.27
N LEU A 42 5.31 1.57 -2.49
CA LEU A 42 6.38 0.89 -3.21
C LEU A 42 7.41 1.85 -3.82
N HIS A 43 7.09 3.13 -3.94
CA HIS A 43 7.96 4.10 -4.59
C HIS A 43 9.29 4.27 -3.85
N GLY A 44 10.38 3.85 -4.50
CA GLY A 44 11.74 3.95 -3.99
C GLY A 44 12.13 2.85 -3.02
N LEU A 45 11.41 1.72 -2.98
CA LEU A 45 11.79 0.55 -2.18
C LEU A 45 13.01 -0.15 -2.80
N HIS A 46 13.97 -0.59 -1.97
CA HIS A 46 15.15 -1.32 -2.46
C HIS A 46 14.81 -2.74 -2.97
N SER A 47 13.80 -3.39 -2.39
CA SER A 47 13.43 -4.77 -2.69
C SER A 47 11.93 -4.91 -2.94
N LEU A 48 11.54 -4.78 -4.21
CA LEU A 48 10.13 -4.95 -4.64
C LEU A 48 9.59 -6.36 -4.35
N SER A 49 10.45 -7.38 -4.29
CA SER A 49 10.05 -8.76 -3.99
C SER A 49 9.56 -8.94 -2.55
N ARG A 50 10.12 -8.19 -1.60
CA ARG A 50 9.68 -8.16 -0.20
C ARG A 50 8.57 -7.13 0.05
N GLY A 51 8.47 -6.11 -0.81
CA GLY A 51 7.53 -5.01 -0.66
C GLY A 51 7.76 -4.22 0.62
N TYR A 52 6.80 -3.38 0.99
CA TYR A 52 6.84 -2.59 2.24
C TYR A 52 6.30 -3.37 3.45
N TRP A 53 5.78 -4.59 3.28
CA TRP A 53 5.19 -5.35 4.39
C TRP A 53 6.15 -5.59 5.57
N PRO A 54 7.43 -5.98 5.39
CA PRO A 54 8.34 -6.16 6.53
C PRO A 54 8.57 -4.88 7.33
N VAL A 55 8.53 -3.73 6.66
CA VAL A 55 8.67 -2.41 7.27
C VAL A 55 7.45 -2.09 8.12
N VAL A 56 6.27 -2.25 7.55
CA VAL A 56 5.00 -1.99 8.24
C VAL A 56 4.76 -2.99 9.37
N ALA A 57 5.02 -4.28 9.15
CA ALA A 57 4.88 -5.33 10.16
C ALA A 57 5.77 -5.11 11.39
N ALA A 58 6.92 -4.43 11.24
CA ALA A 58 7.77 -4.08 12.37
C ALA A 58 7.19 -2.94 13.24
N LEU A 59 6.26 -2.15 12.69
CA LEU A 59 5.64 -1.00 13.35
C LEU A 59 4.20 -1.27 13.81
N LEU A 60 3.56 -2.32 13.28
CA LEU A 60 2.22 -2.72 13.67
C LEU A 60 2.19 -3.32 15.07
N ASP A 61 1.07 -3.11 15.75
CA ASP A 61 0.75 -3.80 16.98
C ASP A 61 0.46 -5.29 16.72
N LYS A 62 0.51 -6.10 17.79
CA LYS A 62 0.34 -7.56 17.68
C LYS A 62 -1.03 -7.93 17.12
N GLN A 63 -2.10 -7.21 17.44
CA GLN A 63 -3.45 -7.56 16.98
C GLN A 63 -3.56 -7.38 15.47
N SER A 64 -3.19 -6.20 14.95
CA SER A 64 -3.23 -5.92 13.51
C SER A 64 -2.32 -6.85 12.72
N LEU A 65 -1.13 -7.16 13.24
CA LEU A 65 -0.21 -8.10 12.62
C LEU A 65 -0.82 -9.51 12.53
N THR A 66 -1.42 -10.00 13.62
CA THR A 66 -2.08 -11.32 13.65
C THR A 66 -3.26 -11.37 12.68
N THR A 67 -4.09 -10.33 12.63
CA THR A 67 -5.21 -10.23 11.68
C THR A 67 -4.75 -10.42 10.24
N ILE A 68 -3.71 -9.71 9.82
CA ILE A 68 -3.22 -9.76 8.44
C ILE A 68 -2.46 -11.07 8.15
N THR A 69 -1.69 -11.56 9.11
CA THR A 69 -0.88 -12.78 8.92
C THR A 69 -1.74 -14.04 8.86
N ASN A 70 -2.90 -14.03 9.52
CA ASN A 70 -3.86 -15.14 9.52
C ASN A 70 -4.76 -15.17 8.27
N LEU A 71 -4.65 -14.19 7.36
CA LEU A 71 -5.44 -14.19 6.13
C LEU A 71 -4.96 -15.31 5.20
N PRO A 72 -5.84 -16.24 4.78
CA PRO A 72 -5.46 -17.39 3.97
C PRO A 72 -4.94 -17.00 2.58
N TYR A 73 -5.36 -15.85 2.04
CA TYR A 73 -4.98 -15.36 0.72
C TYR A 73 -3.71 -14.47 0.74
N ALA A 74 -3.37 -13.89 1.90
CA ALA A 74 -2.21 -13.01 2.06
C ALA A 74 -0.91 -13.81 2.28
N THR A 75 -0.61 -14.73 1.37
CA THR A 75 0.59 -15.60 1.47
C THR A 75 1.87 -14.86 1.08
N LYS A 76 1.78 -13.89 0.17
CA LYS A 76 2.93 -13.11 -0.32
C LYS A 76 3.08 -11.81 0.48
N PRO A 77 4.30 -11.31 0.73
CA PRO A 77 4.51 -10.01 1.37
C PRO A 77 3.77 -8.86 0.68
N LEU A 78 3.68 -8.91 -0.66
CA LEU A 78 2.94 -7.91 -1.45
C LEU A 78 1.43 -7.97 -1.20
N SER A 79 0.82 -9.15 -1.12
CA SER A 79 -0.61 -9.25 -0.81
C SER A 79 -0.87 -8.83 0.63
N ARG A 80 0.01 -9.17 1.59
CA ARG A 80 -0.09 -8.66 2.98
C ARG A 80 -0.03 -7.14 3.07
N GLY A 81 0.86 -6.50 2.32
CA GLY A 81 0.92 -5.04 2.22
C GLY A 81 -0.40 -4.44 1.74
N ARG A 82 -0.99 -4.99 0.68
CA ARG A 82 -2.30 -4.54 0.17
C ARG A 82 -3.44 -4.78 1.15
N SER A 83 -3.49 -5.95 1.78
CA SER A 83 -4.48 -6.25 2.83
C SER A 83 -4.37 -5.27 3.99
N TRP A 84 -3.16 -4.87 4.36
CA TRP A 84 -2.92 -3.83 5.35
C TRP A 84 -3.48 -2.46 4.92
N VAL A 85 -3.26 -2.04 3.68
CA VAL A 85 -3.85 -0.79 3.16
C VAL A 85 -5.37 -0.84 3.23
N CYS A 86 -5.99 -1.96 2.81
CA CYS A 86 -7.44 -2.15 2.95
C CYS A 86 -7.90 -2.05 4.41
N LEU A 87 -7.16 -2.66 5.34
CA LEU A 87 -7.45 -2.61 6.77
C LEU A 87 -7.41 -1.16 7.28
N CYS A 88 -6.33 -0.42 6.98
CA CYS A 88 -6.17 0.98 7.41
C CYS A 88 -7.28 1.89 6.91
N LEU A 89 -7.72 1.68 5.66
CA LEU A 89 -8.83 2.43 5.07
C LEU A 89 -10.17 2.07 5.75
N ASN A 90 -10.42 0.80 6.01
CA ASN A 90 -11.65 0.36 6.66
C ASN A 90 -11.72 0.79 8.13
N GLU A 91 -10.59 0.82 8.83
CA GLU A 91 -10.48 1.30 10.22
C GLU A 91 -10.46 2.83 10.33
N GLY A 92 -10.21 3.55 9.23
CA GLY A 92 -10.06 5.00 9.23
C GLY A 92 -8.84 5.46 10.04
N GLN A 93 -7.74 4.72 9.98
CA GLN A 93 -6.50 4.99 10.74
C GLN A 93 -5.25 5.12 9.83
N LEU A 94 -5.46 5.32 8.53
CA LEU A 94 -4.38 5.38 7.55
C LEU A 94 -3.37 6.50 7.84
N GLU A 95 -3.83 7.69 8.23
CA GLU A 95 -2.95 8.81 8.59
C GLU A 95 -2.07 8.45 9.77
N SER A 96 -2.67 7.95 10.86
CA SER A 96 -1.96 7.56 12.07
C SER A 96 -0.84 6.56 11.77
N TYR A 97 -1.13 5.51 10.99
CA TYR A 97 -0.12 4.54 10.63
C TYR A 97 0.98 5.11 9.73
N LEU A 98 0.64 5.95 8.75
CA LEU A 98 1.62 6.62 7.89
C LEU A 98 2.48 7.62 8.69
N HIS A 99 1.91 8.27 9.70
CA HIS A 99 2.64 9.18 10.57
C HIS A 99 3.70 8.41 11.37
N VAL A 100 3.33 7.25 11.93
CA VAL A 100 4.29 6.34 12.58
C VAL A 100 5.36 5.89 11.58
N LEU A 101 4.98 5.46 10.38
CA LEU A 101 5.90 4.99 9.35
C LEU A 101 6.94 6.06 8.96
N THR A 102 6.49 7.28 8.70
CA THR A 102 7.33 8.41 8.29
C THR A 102 8.20 8.97 9.44
N SER A 103 7.76 8.79 10.69
CA SER A 103 8.54 9.15 11.87
C SER A 103 9.77 8.23 12.07
N HIS A 104 9.71 6.97 11.62
CA HIS A 104 10.79 5.99 11.79
C HIS A 104 11.83 6.07 10.67
N ARG A 105 12.59 7.17 10.64
CA ARG A 105 13.58 7.45 9.58
C ARG A 105 14.61 6.33 9.40
N VAL A 106 15.21 5.82 10.47
CA VAL A 106 16.26 4.76 10.40
C VAL A 106 15.76 3.53 9.62
N LEU A 107 14.51 3.14 9.84
CA LEU A 107 13.90 1.99 9.20
C LEU A 107 13.60 2.28 7.71
N LEU A 108 13.14 3.51 7.40
CA LEU A 108 12.97 3.95 6.02
C LEU A 108 14.31 4.02 5.28
N GLU A 109 15.39 4.53 5.88
CA GLU A 109 16.69 4.61 5.22
C GLU A 109 17.29 3.24 4.89
N ALA A 110 17.00 2.22 5.71
CA ALA A 110 17.43 0.85 5.45
C ALA A 110 16.66 0.18 4.29
N ASN A 111 15.38 0.51 4.10
CA ASN A 111 14.50 -0.18 3.15
C ASN A 111 14.16 0.64 1.89
N TYR A 112 14.37 1.97 1.92
CA TYR A 112 14.01 2.91 0.88
C TYR A 112 15.21 3.77 0.43
N GLY A 113 15.30 3.97 -0.89
CA GLY A 113 16.29 4.83 -1.53
C GLY A 113 16.06 6.31 -1.25
N ALA A 114 17.10 7.13 -1.41
CA ALA A 114 17.06 8.55 -1.04
C ALA A 114 15.97 9.38 -1.75
N GLN A 115 15.50 8.94 -2.91
CA GLN A 115 14.44 9.58 -3.70
C GLN A 115 13.04 8.99 -3.44
N ALA A 116 12.90 8.14 -2.42
CA ALA A 116 11.62 7.52 -2.06
C ALA A 116 10.61 8.56 -1.58
N LEU A 117 9.33 8.31 -1.87
CA LEU A 117 8.25 9.23 -1.51
C LEU A 117 8.16 9.44 0.01
N LEU A 118 8.32 8.34 0.76
CA LEU A 118 8.28 8.36 2.23
C LEU A 118 9.51 8.99 2.89
N ARG A 119 10.63 9.14 2.18
CA ARG A 119 11.84 9.80 2.69
C ARG A 119 11.84 11.30 2.45
N ASP A 120 11.14 11.77 1.42
CA ASP A 120 10.96 13.19 1.15
C ASP A 120 9.95 13.78 2.13
N PRO A 121 10.35 14.73 3.00
CA PRO A 121 9.48 15.26 4.05
C PRO A 121 8.28 16.03 3.49
N HIS A 122 8.42 16.67 2.32
CA HIS A 122 7.33 17.43 1.71
C HIS A 122 6.30 16.49 1.07
N ARG A 123 6.77 15.48 0.32
CA ARG A 123 5.89 14.48 -0.31
C ARG A 123 5.20 13.60 0.73
N ALA A 124 5.92 13.19 1.77
CA ALA A 124 5.35 12.45 2.88
C ALA A 124 4.27 13.26 3.62
N HIS A 125 4.50 14.56 3.85
CA HIS A 125 3.51 15.43 4.46
C HIS A 125 2.25 15.60 3.60
N LEU A 126 2.40 15.75 2.27
CA LEU A 126 1.27 15.76 1.34
C LEU A 126 0.47 14.45 1.40
N LEU A 127 1.15 13.30 1.45
CA LEU A 127 0.49 12.00 1.59
C LEU A 127 -0.28 11.91 2.92
N LEU A 128 0.29 12.40 4.02
CA LEU A 128 -0.39 12.45 5.32
C LEU A 128 -1.64 13.32 5.29
N MET A 129 -1.58 14.52 4.71
CA MET A 129 -2.76 15.37 4.58
C MET A 129 -3.86 14.72 3.73
N LEU A 130 -3.50 14.03 2.65
CA LEU A 130 -4.46 13.28 1.85
C LEU A 130 -5.06 12.12 2.65
N ALA A 131 -4.24 11.39 3.41
CA ALA A 131 -4.71 10.31 4.27
C ALA A 131 -5.67 10.80 5.37
N ALA A 132 -5.37 11.93 6.01
CA ALA A 132 -6.26 12.57 6.97
C ALA A 132 -7.64 12.89 6.36
N GLY A 133 -7.67 13.36 5.11
CA GLY A 133 -8.91 13.56 4.37
C GLY A 133 -9.67 12.26 4.09
N LEU A 134 -8.96 11.15 3.85
CA LEU A 134 -9.55 9.83 3.62
C LEU A 134 -10.15 9.22 4.89
N GLU A 135 -9.61 9.49 6.07
CA GLU A 135 -10.16 8.97 7.35
C GLU A 135 -11.59 9.45 7.64
N HIS A 136 -12.01 10.57 7.05
CA HIS A 136 -13.38 11.07 7.15
C HIS A 136 -14.38 10.28 6.29
N LEU A 137 -13.90 9.37 5.44
CA LEU A 137 -14.72 8.53 4.58
C LEU A 137 -14.85 7.12 5.16
N LYS A 138 -16.06 6.56 5.11
CA LYS A 138 -16.30 5.17 5.52
C LYS A 138 -16.09 4.23 4.34
N PHE A 139 -15.06 3.40 4.44
CA PHE A 139 -14.77 2.37 3.45
C PHE A 139 -15.29 1.00 3.90
N SER A 140 -15.69 0.19 2.92
CA SER A 140 -16.02 -1.23 3.10
C SER A 140 -15.35 -2.01 1.97
N ILE A 141 -14.02 -2.02 2.01
CA ILE A 141 -13.18 -2.64 0.98
C ILE A 141 -12.86 -4.08 1.41
N PRO A 142 -13.15 -5.10 0.58
CA PRO A 142 -12.73 -6.47 0.89
C PRO A 142 -11.20 -6.57 0.89
N MET A 143 -10.65 -7.40 1.76
CA MET A 143 -9.20 -7.61 1.79
C MET A 143 -8.74 -8.24 0.46
N ALA A 144 -7.56 -7.81 -0.02
CA ALA A 144 -7.06 -8.21 -1.33
C ALA A 144 -6.65 -9.69 -1.36
N ASP A 145 -7.14 -10.41 -2.39
CA ASP A 145 -6.72 -11.76 -2.79
C ASP A 145 -5.54 -11.72 -3.79
#